data_AF-A0A259EY60-F1
#
_entry.id   AF-A0A259EY60-F1
#
_cell.length_a   1.000
_cell.length_b   1.000
_cell.length_c   1.000
_cell.angle_alpha   90.00
_cell.angle_beta   90.00
_cell.angle_gamma   90.00
#
_symmetry.space_group_name_H-M   'P 1'
#
loop_
_entity.id
_entity.type
_entity.pdbx_description
1 polymer ?
#
loop_
_entity_poly.entity_id
_entity_poly.type
_entity_poly.pdbx_seq_one_letter_code
_entity_poly.pdbx_strand_id
1 'polypeptide(L)'
;MTIPVLFLDDASRHIGTIDRARAEQTARTLLATLRRLRRINSRIALNTARPIAQYQISDDWTLQAVLGGNAFKEEWDFVRGLSDRSPFSSGLQDRMSQEIEDMEFRTRPGQVSSNALAWATLLDSATVSFDAHPDWSQGWVETSYRTLDDVGNLLESDSRIKNASQAAHADEHVDWLRLLGLTEVPTADQIWSERRDRFPGLRFLPRMERDLLTLGGSGAPFLHAVEALVALARDVTQWKTDSGWPDFSTKATPEHEQRRKLCWVHDDVTGKEELFDWHTRFNGVFPGRVHFRVDAASRVIVVAYIGGKLTQRISG
;
A
#
# COMPACT_ATOMS: atom_id res chain seq x y z
N MET A 1 8.63 -7.80 8.31
CA MET A 1 7.86 -7.09 7.27
C MET A 1 8.60 -7.20 5.96
N THR A 2 7.94 -7.69 4.91
CA THR A 2 8.50 -7.76 3.56
C THR A 2 8.36 -6.38 2.90
N ILE A 3 9.38 -5.98 2.14
CA ILE A 3 9.31 -4.76 1.32
C ILE A 3 8.36 -5.07 0.16
N PRO A 4 7.26 -4.32 -0.03
CA PRO A 4 6.39 -4.53 -1.18
C PRO A 4 7.10 -4.11 -2.46
N VAL A 5 7.09 -4.96 -3.48
CA VAL A 5 7.88 -4.76 -4.71
C VAL A 5 6.98 -4.76 -5.93
N LEU A 6 7.06 -3.72 -6.75
CA LEU A 6 6.39 -3.67 -8.05
C LEU A 6 7.38 -3.94 -9.19
N PHE A 7 6.89 -4.39 -10.35
CA PHE A 7 7.74 -4.81 -11.47
C PHE A 7 7.51 -3.96 -12.71
N LEU A 8 8.60 -3.55 -13.38
CA LEU A 8 8.56 -2.86 -14.68
C LEU A 8 9.30 -3.69 -15.73
N ASP A 9 8.71 -3.79 -16.92
CA ASP A 9 9.25 -4.45 -18.11
C ASP A 9 9.07 -3.58 -19.37
N ASP A 10 9.98 -3.74 -20.32
CA ASP A 10 9.97 -3.11 -21.65
C ASP A 10 8.85 -3.66 -22.55
N ALA A 11 8.18 -4.75 -22.15
CA ALA A 11 6.99 -5.27 -22.81
C ALA A 11 5.87 -4.22 -23.00
N SER A 12 5.87 -3.16 -22.18
CA SER A 12 4.89 -2.07 -22.24
C SER A 12 5.28 -0.89 -23.15
N ARG A 13 6.45 -0.92 -23.80
CA ARG A 13 6.99 0.19 -24.61
C ARG A 13 6.17 0.48 -25.87
N HIS A 14 6.39 1.65 -26.48
CA HIS A 14 5.88 1.93 -27.83
C HIS A 14 6.56 1.00 -28.84
N ILE A 15 5.79 0.42 -29.76
CA ILE A 15 6.32 -0.32 -30.90
C ILE A 15 6.63 0.67 -32.02
N GLY A 16 7.85 0.62 -32.56
CA GLY A 16 8.29 1.54 -33.59
C GLY A 16 8.93 2.82 -33.05
N THR A 17 9.18 3.74 -33.97
CA THR A 17 9.81 5.03 -33.72
C THR A 17 8.78 6.06 -33.27
N ILE A 18 9.10 6.87 -32.26
CA ILE A 18 8.29 8.01 -31.82
C ILE A 18 9.15 9.28 -31.76
N ASP A 19 8.51 10.44 -31.83
CA ASP A 19 9.21 11.69 -31.59
C ASP A 19 9.63 11.84 -30.11
N ARG A 20 10.60 12.74 -29.89
CA ARG A 20 11.13 13.02 -28.55
C ARG A 20 10.05 13.54 -27.59
N ALA A 21 9.11 14.34 -28.06
CA ALA A 21 8.09 14.96 -27.21
C ALA A 21 7.17 13.88 -26.61
N ARG A 22 6.77 12.89 -27.42
CA ARG A 22 5.99 11.73 -26.98
C ARG A 22 6.78 10.86 -26.02
N ALA A 23 8.08 10.64 -26.28
CA ALA A 23 8.95 9.89 -25.38
C ALA A 23 9.09 10.58 -24.01
N GLU A 24 9.29 11.90 -23.98
CA GLU A 24 9.30 12.72 -22.77
C GLU A 24 7.98 12.66 -22.01
N GLN A 25 6.85 12.74 -22.72
CA GLN A 25 5.53 12.60 -22.10
C GLN A 25 5.36 11.23 -21.44
N THR A 26 5.73 10.14 -22.11
CA THR A 26 5.64 8.78 -21.54
C THR A 26 6.53 8.63 -20.30
N ALA A 27 7.75 9.16 -20.31
CA ALA A 27 8.63 9.14 -19.14
C ALA A 27 8.04 9.94 -17.96
N ARG A 28 7.48 11.13 -18.23
CA ARG A 28 6.82 11.96 -17.21
C ARG A 28 5.59 11.27 -16.63
N THR A 29 4.79 10.60 -17.46
CA THR A 29 3.65 9.79 -17.01
C THR A 29 4.11 8.68 -16.08
N LEU A 30 5.13 7.90 -16.45
CA LEU A 30 5.69 6.86 -15.58
C LEU A 30 6.13 7.43 -14.21
N LEU A 31 6.88 8.54 -14.22
CA LEU A 31 7.34 9.18 -12.99
C LEU A 31 6.19 9.68 -12.11
N ALA A 32 5.14 10.25 -12.71
CA ALA A 32 3.94 10.67 -11.99
C ALA A 32 3.22 9.46 -11.36
N THR A 33 3.11 8.36 -12.10
CA THR A 33 2.53 7.09 -11.62
C THR A 33 3.33 6.53 -10.44
N LEU A 34 4.66 6.43 -10.56
CA LEU A 34 5.53 5.97 -9.47
C LEU A 34 5.44 6.88 -8.23
N ARG A 35 5.41 8.21 -8.42
CA ARG A 35 5.21 9.15 -7.31
C ARG A 35 3.85 8.97 -6.64
N ARG A 36 2.79 8.67 -7.39
CA ARG A 36 1.46 8.40 -6.82
C ARG A 36 1.46 7.10 -6.02
N LEU A 37 1.99 6.02 -6.57
CA LEU A 37 2.15 4.73 -5.88
C LEU A 37 2.90 4.90 -4.55
N ARG A 38 4.02 5.63 -4.56
CA ARG A 38 4.83 5.90 -3.37
C ARG A 38 4.12 6.76 -2.32
N ARG A 39 3.23 7.66 -2.73
CA ARG A 39 2.39 8.44 -1.79
C ARG A 39 1.35 7.57 -1.09
N ILE A 40 0.82 6.55 -1.78
CA ILE A 40 -0.14 5.61 -1.21
C ILE A 40 0.56 4.62 -0.27
N ASN A 41 1.70 4.07 -0.71
CA ASN A 41 2.53 3.18 0.10
C ASN A 41 4.02 3.54 -0.04
N SER A 42 4.56 4.16 1.02
CA SER A 42 5.93 4.67 1.08
C SER A 42 7.00 3.59 1.17
N ARG A 43 6.61 2.33 1.35
CA ARG A 43 7.52 1.17 1.43
C ARG A 43 7.80 0.56 0.06
N ILE A 44 6.99 0.86 -0.96
CA ILE A 44 7.13 0.28 -2.30
C ILE A 44 8.54 0.44 -2.85
N ALA A 45 9.13 -0.68 -3.28
CA ALA A 45 10.30 -0.74 -4.12
C ALA A 45 9.90 -1.03 -5.57
N LEU A 46 10.74 -0.60 -6.52
CA LEU A 46 10.58 -0.95 -7.93
C LEU A 46 11.69 -1.93 -8.32
N ASN A 47 11.30 -3.10 -8.79
CA ASN A 47 12.21 -4.07 -9.38
C ASN A 47 12.20 -3.97 -10.90
N THR A 48 13.39 -4.06 -11.45
CA THR A 48 13.66 -3.98 -12.88
C THR A 48 14.72 -5.03 -13.23
N ALA A 49 14.56 -5.74 -14.34
CA ALA A 49 15.49 -6.77 -14.80
C ALA A 49 16.86 -6.19 -15.22
N ARG A 50 16.89 -4.91 -15.58
CA ARG A 50 18.10 -4.14 -15.92
C ARG A 50 18.08 -2.78 -15.19
N PRO A 51 19.17 -2.00 -15.20
CA PRO A 51 19.12 -0.64 -14.67
C PRO A 51 18.00 0.17 -15.34
N ILE A 52 17.15 0.82 -14.56
CA ILE A 52 15.97 1.55 -15.07
C ILE A 52 16.32 2.61 -16.12
N ALA A 53 17.53 3.16 -16.09
CA ALA A 53 18.05 4.06 -17.12
C ALA A 53 18.06 3.46 -18.53
N GLN A 54 18.21 2.15 -18.65
CA GLN A 54 18.31 1.41 -19.90
C GLN A 54 16.97 0.93 -20.44
N TYR A 55 15.86 1.13 -19.71
CA TYR A 55 14.54 0.72 -20.18
C TYR A 55 14.12 1.53 -21.40
N GLN A 56 13.56 0.83 -22.38
CA GLN A 56 13.15 1.37 -23.66
C GLN A 56 11.73 1.93 -23.55
N ILE A 57 11.58 3.20 -23.90
CA ILE A 57 10.27 3.82 -24.11
C ILE A 57 9.75 3.49 -25.52
N SER A 58 10.67 3.36 -26.49
CA SER A 58 10.41 2.99 -27.88
C SER A 58 11.68 2.37 -28.50
N ASP A 59 11.69 2.10 -29.80
CA ASP A 59 12.89 1.60 -30.49
C ASP A 59 14.07 2.60 -30.44
N ASP A 60 13.80 3.91 -30.45
CA ASP A 60 14.84 4.96 -30.52
C ASP A 60 15.16 5.62 -29.18
N TRP A 61 14.32 5.41 -28.16
CA TRP A 61 14.38 6.17 -26.92
C TRP A 61 14.45 5.26 -25.69
N THR A 62 15.47 5.51 -24.86
CA THR A 62 15.56 4.99 -23.48
C THR A 62 15.16 6.05 -22.46
N LEU A 63 14.85 5.62 -21.22
CA LEU A 63 14.62 6.57 -20.12
C LEU A 63 15.81 7.50 -19.91
N GLN A 64 17.05 7.02 -20.05
CA GLN A 64 18.24 7.87 -19.95
C GLN A 64 18.35 8.89 -21.08
N ALA A 65 18.05 8.51 -22.32
CA ALA A 65 18.12 9.41 -23.46
C ALA A 65 17.08 10.54 -23.35
N VAL A 66 15.91 10.23 -22.79
CA VAL A 66 14.80 11.17 -22.61
C VAL A 66 14.99 12.05 -21.37
N LEU A 67 15.35 11.45 -20.23
CA LEU A 67 15.58 12.14 -18.95
C LEU A 67 17.05 12.53 -18.77
N GLY A 68 17.69 12.97 -19.85
CA GLY A 68 19.11 13.33 -19.88
C GLY A 68 19.38 14.74 -19.34
N GLY A 69 20.55 14.91 -18.71
CA GLY A 69 21.04 16.21 -18.24
C GLY A 69 20.63 16.59 -16.82
N ASN A 70 21.12 17.75 -16.35
CA ASN A 70 20.96 18.18 -14.96
C ASN A 70 19.51 18.58 -14.60
N ALA A 71 18.65 18.80 -15.59
CA ALA A 71 17.26 19.22 -15.37
C ALA A 71 16.39 18.11 -14.73
N PHE A 72 16.81 16.84 -14.81
CA PHE A 72 16.06 15.69 -14.29
C PHE A 72 16.73 15.02 -13.09
N LYS A 73 17.61 15.75 -12.38
CA LYS A 73 18.35 15.20 -11.24
C LYS A 73 17.41 14.71 -10.14
N GLU A 74 16.37 15.47 -9.83
CA GLU A 74 15.38 15.12 -8.80
C GLU A 74 14.58 13.87 -9.17
N GLU A 75 14.22 13.70 -10.44
CA GLU A 75 13.60 12.48 -10.97
C GLU A 75 14.52 11.27 -10.78
N TRP A 76 15.81 11.40 -11.10
CA TRP A 76 16.79 10.32 -10.93
C TRP A 76 17.10 9.99 -9.46
N ASP A 77 17.12 11.00 -8.59
CA ASP A 77 17.22 10.79 -7.14
C ASP A 77 16.00 10.02 -6.61
N PHE A 78 14.79 10.38 -7.05
CA PHE A 78 13.56 9.69 -6.68
C PHE A 78 13.55 8.22 -7.15
N VAL A 79 13.89 7.99 -8.41
CA VAL A 79 13.92 6.64 -9.00
C VAL A 79 14.94 5.74 -8.30
N ARG A 80 16.15 6.24 -8.00
CA ARG A 80 17.14 5.47 -7.24
C ARG A 80 16.64 5.04 -5.88
N GLY A 81 15.93 5.93 -5.17
CA GLY A 81 15.31 5.61 -3.89
C GLY A 81 14.25 4.49 -3.92
N LEU A 82 13.70 4.16 -5.10
CA LEU A 82 12.81 3.01 -5.30
C LEU A 82 13.59 1.71 -5.56
N SER A 83 14.68 1.78 -6.32
CA SER A 83 15.47 0.61 -6.73
C SER A 83 16.39 0.09 -5.62
N ASP A 84 16.96 0.97 -4.79
CA ASP A 84 17.87 0.59 -3.68
C ASP A 84 17.21 -0.28 -2.60
N ARG A 85 15.88 -0.39 -2.63
CA ARG A 85 15.07 -1.15 -1.68
C ARG A 85 14.60 -2.50 -2.23
N SER A 86 15.02 -2.88 -3.44
CA SER A 86 14.62 -4.15 -4.04
C SER A 86 15.16 -5.32 -3.20
N PRO A 87 14.31 -6.16 -2.60
CA PRO A 87 14.70 -7.19 -1.63
C PRO A 87 15.29 -8.44 -2.28
N PHE A 88 15.49 -8.46 -3.60
CA PHE A 88 16.08 -9.60 -4.29
C PHE A 88 17.58 -9.68 -3.98
N SER A 89 17.88 -10.34 -2.87
CA SER A 89 19.17 -10.97 -2.66
C SER A 89 19.31 -12.12 -3.65
N SER A 90 20.53 -12.36 -4.13
CA SER A 90 20.82 -13.34 -5.19
C SER A 90 20.22 -14.72 -4.93
N GLY A 91 20.18 -15.19 -3.68
CA GLY A 91 19.70 -16.55 -3.37
C GLY A 91 18.18 -16.78 -3.39
N LEU A 92 17.35 -15.75 -3.14
CA LEU A 92 15.88 -15.87 -3.30
C LEU A 92 15.49 -15.75 -4.78
N GLN A 93 16.26 -14.95 -5.52
CA GLN A 93 16.13 -14.80 -6.97
C GLN A 93 16.36 -16.14 -7.67
N ASP A 94 17.39 -16.91 -7.32
CA ASP A 94 17.71 -18.18 -7.99
C ASP A 94 16.59 -19.23 -7.91
N ARG A 95 15.93 -19.37 -6.74
CA ARG A 95 14.83 -20.35 -6.57
C ARG A 95 13.57 -19.94 -7.31
N MET A 96 13.21 -18.66 -7.24
CA MET A 96 12.02 -18.13 -7.91
C MET A 96 12.23 -17.99 -9.42
N SER A 97 13.47 -17.81 -9.88
CA SER A 97 13.83 -17.80 -11.29
C SER A 97 13.52 -19.13 -11.97
N GLN A 98 13.73 -20.26 -11.32
CA GLN A 98 13.38 -21.58 -11.88
C GLN A 98 11.87 -21.73 -12.09
N GLU A 99 11.06 -21.37 -11.09
CA GLU A 99 9.58 -21.40 -11.23
C GLU A 99 9.09 -20.46 -12.35
N ILE A 100 9.76 -19.32 -12.55
CA ILE A 100 9.42 -18.38 -13.63
C ILE A 100 9.86 -18.88 -15.00
N GLU A 101 11.00 -19.55 -15.11
CA GLU A 101 11.48 -20.13 -16.37
C GLU A 101 10.52 -21.21 -16.90
N ASP A 102 9.83 -21.92 -15.99
CA ASP A 102 8.81 -22.92 -16.33
C ASP A 102 7.43 -22.31 -16.65
N MET A 103 7.27 -20.98 -16.51
CA MET A 103 6.02 -20.26 -16.75
C MET A 103 6.16 -19.21 -17.87
N GLU A 104 5.34 -19.34 -18.92
CA GLU A 104 5.27 -18.32 -19.97
C GLU A 104 4.04 -17.42 -19.78
N PHE A 105 4.23 -16.16 -19.35
CA PHE A 105 3.17 -15.16 -19.24
C PHE A 105 3.11 -14.26 -20.47
N ARG A 106 1.90 -14.08 -21.02
CA ARG A 106 1.63 -13.20 -22.15
C ARG A 106 0.44 -12.29 -21.89
N THR A 107 0.46 -11.08 -22.45
CA THR A 107 -0.69 -10.18 -22.43
C THR A 107 -1.81 -10.65 -23.37
N ARG A 108 -3.03 -10.18 -23.13
CA ARG A 108 -4.17 -10.32 -24.04
C ARG A 108 -4.80 -8.95 -24.35
N PRO A 109 -5.16 -8.68 -25.62
CA PRO A 109 -5.05 -9.57 -26.78
C PRO A 109 -3.67 -9.56 -27.48
N GLY A 110 -2.73 -8.68 -27.11
CA GLY A 110 -1.48 -8.43 -27.85
C GLY A 110 -0.45 -9.55 -27.81
N GLN A 111 -0.61 -10.57 -26.96
CA GLN A 111 0.28 -11.73 -26.87
C GLN A 111 1.76 -11.37 -26.61
N VAL A 112 2.00 -10.29 -25.88
CA VAL A 112 3.36 -9.83 -25.54
C VAL A 112 3.85 -10.59 -24.31
N SER A 113 4.98 -11.28 -24.42
CA SER A 113 5.60 -11.99 -23.30
C SER A 113 6.19 -11.01 -22.29
N SER A 114 6.04 -11.29 -20.99
CA SER A 114 6.62 -10.47 -19.93
C SER A 114 6.91 -11.23 -18.65
N ASN A 115 8.17 -11.14 -18.20
CA ASN A 115 8.60 -11.71 -16.92
C ASN A 115 8.07 -10.91 -15.73
N ALA A 116 7.78 -9.61 -15.89
CA ALA A 116 7.20 -8.81 -14.82
C ALA A 116 5.80 -9.31 -14.43
N LEU A 117 5.03 -9.85 -15.38
CA LEU A 117 3.74 -10.49 -15.09
C LEU A 117 3.91 -11.77 -14.26
N ALA A 118 4.93 -12.59 -14.58
CA ALA A 118 5.25 -13.79 -13.81
C ALA A 118 5.62 -13.44 -12.37
N TRP A 119 6.55 -12.50 -12.18
CA TRP A 119 6.96 -12.03 -10.86
C TRP A 119 5.81 -11.42 -10.06
N ALA A 120 4.98 -10.59 -10.70
CA ALA A 120 3.82 -10.00 -10.05
C ALA A 120 2.82 -11.07 -9.59
N THR A 121 2.66 -12.16 -10.35
CA THR A 121 1.76 -13.26 -9.98
C THR A 121 2.31 -14.05 -8.79
N LEU A 122 3.58 -14.48 -8.85
CA LEU A 122 4.20 -15.30 -7.79
C LEU A 122 4.28 -14.57 -6.44
N LEU A 123 4.37 -13.24 -6.47
CA LEU A 123 4.53 -12.41 -5.27
C LEU A 123 3.25 -11.70 -4.82
N ASP A 124 2.09 -12.03 -5.41
CA ASP A 124 0.82 -11.33 -5.22
C ASP A 124 0.99 -9.80 -5.24
N SER A 125 1.68 -9.34 -6.28
CA SER A 125 2.07 -7.95 -6.47
C SER A 125 1.42 -7.33 -7.72
N ALA A 126 2.00 -6.26 -8.25
CA ALA A 126 1.55 -5.58 -9.45
C ALA A 126 2.71 -5.18 -10.35
N THR A 127 2.33 -4.85 -11.58
CA THR A 127 3.22 -4.24 -12.57
C THR A 127 3.06 -2.71 -12.59
N VAL A 128 4.11 -2.03 -13.01
CA VAL A 128 4.09 -0.64 -13.45
C VAL A 128 4.54 -0.65 -14.90
N SER A 129 3.86 0.11 -15.75
CA SER A 129 4.09 0.06 -17.20
C SER A 129 4.15 1.44 -17.82
N PHE A 130 4.71 1.51 -19.03
CA PHE A 130 4.54 2.68 -19.88
C PHE A 130 3.12 2.74 -20.42
N ASP A 131 2.50 3.92 -20.38
CA ASP A 131 1.25 4.19 -21.05
C ASP A 131 1.49 4.36 -22.57
N ALA A 132 1.73 3.24 -23.24
CA ALA A 132 2.19 3.21 -24.62
C ALA A 132 1.56 2.08 -25.45
N HIS A 133 1.21 0.96 -24.82
CA HIS A 133 0.59 -0.19 -25.47
C HIS A 133 -0.81 -0.45 -24.88
N PRO A 134 -1.85 -0.72 -25.70
CA PRO A 134 -3.23 -0.89 -25.22
C PRO A 134 -3.39 -1.89 -24.07
N ASP A 135 -2.74 -3.06 -24.17
CA ASP A 135 -2.75 -4.10 -23.13
C ASP A 135 -2.22 -3.62 -21.76
N TRP A 136 -1.41 -2.56 -21.75
CA TRP A 136 -0.75 -2.00 -20.56
C TRP A 136 -1.31 -0.63 -20.15
N SER A 137 -2.13 0.00 -21.00
CA SER A 137 -2.75 1.31 -20.74
C SER A 137 -3.98 1.26 -19.83
N GLN A 138 -4.14 0.19 -19.05
CA GLN A 138 -5.27 -0.04 -18.14
C GLN A 138 -4.77 -0.32 -16.71
N GLY A 139 -5.65 -0.17 -15.72
CA GLY A 139 -5.38 -0.56 -14.33
C GLY A 139 -5.18 -2.06 -14.11
N TRP A 140 -5.50 -2.89 -15.11
CA TRP A 140 -5.28 -4.33 -15.11
C TRP A 140 -4.70 -4.75 -16.45
N VAL A 141 -3.77 -5.70 -16.43
CA VAL A 141 -3.28 -6.38 -17.64
C VAL A 141 -3.98 -7.72 -17.70
N GLU A 142 -4.74 -7.94 -18.76
CA GLU A 142 -5.30 -9.26 -19.07
C GLU A 142 -4.17 -10.17 -19.56
N THR A 143 -4.12 -11.39 -19.04
CA THR A 143 -3.00 -12.31 -19.27
C THR A 143 -3.48 -13.72 -19.54
N SER A 144 -2.66 -14.46 -20.28
CA SER A 144 -2.66 -15.91 -20.21
C SER A 144 -1.28 -16.40 -19.83
N TYR A 145 -1.23 -17.44 -19.01
CA TYR A 145 0.02 -18.10 -18.68
C TYR A 145 -0.03 -19.58 -19.05
N ARG A 146 1.14 -20.10 -19.40
CA ARG A 146 1.35 -21.51 -19.69
C ARG A 146 2.35 -22.09 -18.72
N THR A 147 2.06 -23.27 -18.19
CA THR A 147 2.95 -24.04 -17.33
C THR A 147 2.88 -25.52 -17.72
N LEU A 148 3.91 -26.29 -17.39
CA LEU A 148 3.86 -27.74 -17.47
C LEU A 148 3.31 -28.32 -16.17
N ASP A 149 2.51 -29.38 -16.26
CA ASP A 149 2.13 -30.19 -15.10
C ASP A 149 3.21 -31.25 -14.77
N ASP A 150 3.03 -31.98 -13.67
CA ASP A 150 3.96 -33.02 -13.20
C ASP A 150 4.16 -34.18 -14.21
N VAL A 151 3.31 -34.27 -15.24
CA VAL A 151 3.34 -35.30 -16.29
C VAL A 151 3.85 -34.70 -17.63
N GLY A 152 4.17 -33.41 -17.66
CA GLY A 152 4.67 -32.69 -18.82
C GLY A 152 3.59 -32.20 -19.79
N ASN A 153 2.32 -32.19 -19.40
CA ASN A 153 1.27 -31.58 -20.22
C ASN A 153 1.26 -30.06 -20.06
N LEU A 154 0.97 -29.37 -21.17
CA LEU A 154 0.80 -27.92 -21.17
C LEU A 154 -0.56 -27.54 -20.57
N LEU A 155 -0.54 -26.76 -19.49
CA LEU A 155 -1.71 -26.10 -18.93
C LEU A 155 -1.70 -24.64 -19.33
N GLU A 156 -2.81 -24.15 -19.89
CA GLU A 156 -3.02 -22.73 -20.17
C GLU A 156 -4.16 -22.20 -19.30
N SER A 157 -3.95 -21.03 -18.70
CA SER A 157 -4.95 -20.39 -17.85
C SER A 157 -4.96 -18.89 -18.07
N ASP A 158 -6.15 -18.32 -18.01
CA ASP A 158 -6.38 -16.89 -18.14
C ASP A 158 -6.44 -16.24 -16.76
N SER A 159 -5.82 -15.08 -16.62
CA SER A 159 -5.78 -14.31 -15.38
C SER A 159 -5.67 -12.81 -15.69
N ARG A 160 -5.83 -11.98 -14.66
CA ARG A 160 -5.59 -10.55 -14.75
C ARG A 160 -4.69 -10.10 -13.62
N ILE A 161 -3.73 -9.24 -13.96
CA ILE A 161 -2.70 -8.76 -13.03
C ILE A 161 -2.89 -7.26 -12.84
N LYS A 162 -2.77 -6.79 -11.59
CA LYS A 162 -2.84 -5.36 -11.30
C LYS A 162 -1.70 -4.63 -12.02
N ASN A 163 -2.03 -3.48 -12.58
CA ASN A 163 -1.08 -2.65 -13.30
C ASN A 163 -1.32 -1.17 -13.00
N ALA A 164 -0.27 -0.37 -13.14
CA ALA A 164 -0.37 1.07 -13.15
C ALA A 164 0.52 1.67 -14.24
N SER A 165 -0.11 2.09 -15.34
CA SER A 165 0.50 2.94 -16.38
C SER A 165 0.26 4.44 -16.14
N GLN A 166 -0.81 4.81 -15.45
CA GLN A 166 -1.16 6.18 -15.10
C GLN A 166 -1.40 6.34 -13.59
N ALA A 167 -1.27 7.57 -13.07
CA ALA A 167 -1.50 7.85 -11.66
C ALA A 167 -2.92 7.48 -11.18
N ALA A 168 -3.93 7.62 -12.05
CA ALA A 168 -5.30 7.23 -11.75
C ALA A 168 -5.45 5.72 -11.47
N HIS A 169 -4.69 4.87 -12.15
CA HIS A 169 -4.71 3.42 -11.91
C HIS A 169 -4.20 3.08 -10.49
N ALA A 170 -3.27 3.87 -9.94
CA ALA A 170 -2.86 3.70 -8.54
C ALA A 170 -4.01 4.00 -7.56
N ASP A 171 -4.92 4.90 -7.92
CA ASP A 171 -6.09 5.24 -7.09
C ASP A 171 -7.15 4.15 -7.13
N GLU A 172 -7.33 3.49 -8.28
CA GLU A 172 -8.18 2.30 -8.39
C GLU A 172 -7.73 1.17 -7.46
N HIS A 173 -6.42 1.06 -7.22
CA HIS A 173 -5.81 0.04 -6.37
C HIS A 173 -5.49 0.50 -4.95
N VAL A 174 -6.00 1.65 -4.50
CA VAL A 174 -5.55 2.32 -3.26
C VAL A 174 -5.66 1.42 -2.03
N ASP A 175 -6.74 0.66 -1.90
CA ASP A 175 -6.97 -0.20 -0.73
C ASP A 175 -6.01 -1.39 -0.71
N TRP A 176 -5.79 -2.02 -1.87
CA TRP A 176 -4.80 -3.08 -2.01
C TRP A 176 -3.37 -2.55 -1.78
N LEU A 177 -3.00 -1.41 -2.37
CA LEU A 177 -1.68 -0.81 -2.22
C LEU A 177 -1.34 -0.48 -0.76
N ARG A 178 -2.31 0.01 0.02
CA ARG A 178 -2.13 0.28 1.46
C ARG A 178 -1.80 -0.98 2.25
N LEU A 179 -2.41 -2.10 1.87
CA LEU A 179 -2.24 -3.40 2.52
C LEU A 179 -1.05 -4.19 1.97
N LEU A 180 -0.53 -3.82 0.80
CA LEU A 180 0.56 -4.54 0.15
C LEU A 180 1.81 -4.64 1.04
N GLY A 181 2.30 -5.87 1.24
CA GLY A 181 3.44 -6.16 2.11
C GLY A 181 3.12 -6.09 3.61
N LEU A 182 1.84 -6.11 3.98
CA LEU A 182 1.35 -6.35 5.33
C LEU A 182 0.71 -7.74 5.40
N THR A 183 0.65 -8.35 6.58
CA THR A 183 -0.04 -9.63 6.76
C THR A 183 -1.55 -9.48 6.55
N GLU A 184 -2.17 -10.33 5.73
CA GLU A 184 -3.60 -10.25 5.41
C GLU A 184 -4.49 -10.48 6.64
N VAL A 185 -4.18 -11.52 7.43
CA VAL A 185 -4.85 -11.82 8.71
C VAL A 185 -3.85 -11.62 9.84
N PRO A 186 -3.69 -10.37 10.35
CA PRO A 186 -2.68 -10.08 11.33
C PRO A 186 -3.08 -10.53 12.74
N THR A 187 -2.11 -11.01 13.51
CA THR A 187 -2.25 -11.15 14.97
C THR A 187 -2.17 -9.79 15.67
N ALA A 188 -2.55 -9.71 16.94
CA ALA A 188 -2.38 -8.50 17.75
C ALA A 188 -0.93 -7.96 17.72
N ASP A 189 0.07 -8.83 17.84
CA ASP A 189 1.48 -8.44 17.81
C ASP A 189 1.87 -7.86 16.44
N GLN A 190 1.37 -8.46 15.36
CA GLN A 190 1.59 -7.95 14.00
C GLN A 190 0.94 -6.58 13.83
N ILE A 191 -0.33 -6.42 14.23
CA ILE A 191 -1.01 -5.12 14.22
C ILE A 191 -0.22 -4.08 15.02
N TRP A 192 0.24 -4.43 16.22
CA TRP A 192 0.99 -3.52 17.04
C TRP A 192 2.30 -3.12 16.37
N SER A 193 3.09 -4.08 15.88
CA SER A 193 4.36 -3.79 15.19
C SER A 193 4.18 -2.95 13.91
N GLU A 194 3.07 -3.13 13.19
CA GLU A 194 2.76 -2.47 11.92
C GLU A 194 1.83 -1.26 12.05
N ARG A 195 1.48 -0.86 13.29
CA ARG A 195 0.40 0.10 13.60
C ARG A 195 0.49 1.43 12.84
N ARG A 196 1.71 1.94 12.62
CA ARG A 196 1.92 3.22 11.91
C ARG A 196 1.60 3.11 10.42
N ASP A 197 1.88 1.95 9.84
CA ASP A 197 1.66 1.69 8.42
C ASP A 197 0.20 1.28 8.15
N ARG A 198 -0.38 0.49 9.06
CA ARG A 198 -1.80 0.06 8.97
C ARG A 198 -2.79 1.19 9.20
N PHE A 199 -2.47 2.11 10.10
CA PHE A 199 -3.39 3.16 10.52
C PHE A 199 -2.75 4.55 10.39
N PRO A 200 -2.48 5.01 9.15
CA PRO A 200 -1.90 6.32 8.91
C PRO A 200 -2.75 7.42 9.56
N GLY A 201 -2.08 8.37 10.22
CA GLY A 201 -2.72 9.46 10.96
C GLY A 201 -3.27 9.08 12.34
N LEU A 202 -3.23 7.80 12.73
CA LEU A 202 -3.47 7.39 14.11
C LEU A 202 -2.16 7.33 14.90
N ARG A 203 -2.21 7.82 16.14
CA ARG A 203 -1.17 7.61 17.15
C ARG A 203 -1.77 6.80 18.29
N PHE A 204 -1.07 5.77 18.72
CA PHE A 204 -1.54 4.88 19.79
C PHE A 204 -0.75 5.12 21.06
N LEU A 205 -1.43 5.21 22.21
CA LEU A 205 -0.76 5.14 23.51
C LEU A 205 -0.27 3.71 23.80
N PRO A 206 0.78 3.52 24.62
CA PRO A 206 1.43 2.21 24.82
C PRO A 206 0.46 1.08 25.24
N ARG A 207 -0.53 1.39 26.09
CA ARG A 207 -1.56 0.44 26.54
C ARG A 207 -2.26 -0.31 25.40
N MET A 208 -2.37 0.27 24.22
CA MET A 208 -3.11 -0.33 23.09
C MET A 208 -2.61 -1.74 22.72
N GLU A 209 -1.33 -2.04 22.93
CA GLU A 209 -0.79 -3.39 22.74
C GLU A 209 -1.54 -4.43 23.58
N ARG A 210 -1.68 -4.16 24.87
CA ARG A 210 -2.39 -5.05 25.81
C ARG A 210 -3.88 -5.13 25.48
N ASP A 211 -4.48 -4.02 25.10
CA ASP A 211 -5.91 -3.98 24.78
C ASP A 211 -6.22 -4.84 23.53
N LEU A 212 -5.36 -4.81 22.49
CA LEU A 212 -5.47 -5.68 21.31
C LEU A 212 -5.34 -7.17 21.68
N LEU A 213 -4.39 -7.52 22.54
CA LEU A 213 -4.22 -8.89 23.04
C LEU A 213 -5.45 -9.36 23.82
N THR A 214 -6.04 -8.49 24.64
CA THR A 214 -7.23 -8.80 25.46
C THR A 214 -8.46 -9.12 24.60
N LEU A 215 -8.56 -8.55 23.40
CA LEU A 215 -9.64 -8.84 22.44
C LEU A 215 -9.51 -10.21 21.75
N GLY A 216 -8.52 -11.01 22.14
CA GLY A 216 -8.30 -12.37 21.65
C GLY A 216 -7.37 -12.46 20.44
N GLY A 217 -6.79 -11.34 20.00
CA GLY A 217 -5.71 -11.26 19.01
C GLY A 217 -6.00 -11.74 17.58
N SER A 218 -7.11 -12.41 17.33
CA SER A 218 -7.56 -12.87 16.00
C SER A 218 -9.06 -13.19 15.89
N GLY A 219 -9.83 -13.11 16.99
CA GLY A 219 -11.27 -13.41 17.00
C GLY A 219 -12.17 -12.26 16.51
N ALA A 220 -13.48 -12.50 16.40
CA ALA A 220 -14.44 -11.49 15.94
C ALA A 220 -14.40 -10.14 16.71
N PRO A 221 -14.25 -10.10 18.05
CA PRO A 221 -14.10 -8.83 18.78
C PRO A 221 -12.86 -8.04 18.35
N PHE A 222 -11.75 -8.73 18.08
CA PHE A 222 -10.51 -8.14 17.58
C PHE A 222 -10.70 -7.61 16.16
N LEU A 223 -11.32 -8.37 15.26
CA LEU A 223 -11.58 -7.93 13.89
C LEU A 223 -12.45 -6.66 13.83
N HIS A 224 -13.54 -6.61 14.60
CA HIS A 224 -14.40 -5.42 14.65
C HIS A 224 -13.67 -4.20 15.25
N ALA A 225 -12.78 -4.43 16.21
CA ALA A 225 -11.91 -3.39 16.75
C ALA A 225 -10.96 -2.85 15.67
N VAL A 226 -10.36 -3.73 14.87
CA VAL A 226 -9.49 -3.36 13.75
C VAL A 226 -10.25 -2.59 12.68
N GLU A 227 -11.46 -3.01 12.32
CA GLU A 227 -12.33 -2.28 11.39
C GLU A 227 -12.63 -0.85 11.86
N ALA A 228 -12.87 -0.65 13.15
CA ALA A 228 -13.06 0.68 13.72
C ALA A 228 -11.79 1.54 13.63
N LEU A 229 -10.61 0.95 13.83
CA LEU A 229 -9.33 1.64 13.62
C LEU A 229 -9.10 1.99 12.14
N VAL A 230 -9.44 1.08 11.22
CA VAL A 230 -9.38 1.35 9.77
C VAL A 230 -10.30 2.52 9.40
N ALA A 231 -11.52 2.56 9.93
CA ALA A 231 -12.44 3.67 9.70
C ALA A 231 -11.88 5.01 10.20
N LEU A 232 -11.34 5.05 11.43
CA LEU A 232 -10.72 6.26 11.97
C LEU A 232 -9.48 6.69 11.17
N ALA A 233 -8.64 5.74 10.74
CA ALA A 233 -7.48 6.02 9.90
C ALA A 233 -7.89 6.60 8.54
N ARG A 234 -8.99 6.10 7.95
CA ARG A 234 -9.56 6.67 6.73
C ARG A 234 -10.06 8.10 6.98
N ASP A 235 -10.78 8.34 8.07
CA ASP A 235 -11.36 9.65 8.38
C ASP A 235 -10.27 10.72 8.60
N VAL A 236 -9.17 10.37 9.29
CA VAL A 236 -8.04 11.30 9.50
C VAL A 236 -7.25 11.54 8.21
N THR A 237 -7.09 10.51 7.35
CA THR A 237 -6.38 10.68 6.06
C THR A 237 -7.19 11.49 5.05
N GLN A 238 -8.51 11.50 5.17
CA GLN A 238 -9.41 12.31 4.36
C GLN A 238 -9.73 13.69 4.99
N TRP A 239 -9.12 14.01 6.14
CA TRP A 239 -9.34 15.27 6.83
C TRP A 239 -8.92 16.47 5.96
N LYS A 240 -9.92 17.25 5.54
CA LYS A 240 -9.76 18.43 4.70
C LYS A 240 -8.92 19.52 5.38
N THR A 241 -8.12 20.23 4.59
CA THR A 241 -7.14 21.19 5.11
C THR A 241 -7.71 22.48 5.65
N ASP A 242 -8.91 22.83 5.24
CA ASP A 242 -9.67 23.98 5.73
C ASP A 242 -10.54 23.63 6.96
N SER A 243 -10.65 22.36 7.35
CA SER A 243 -11.43 21.94 8.50
C SER A 243 -10.60 21.83 9.77
N GLY A 244 -11.11 22.38 10.86
CA GLY A 244 -10.54 22.20 12.21
C GLY A 244 -10.83 20.83 12.84
N TRP A 245 -11.59 19.97 12.15
CA TRP A 245 -12.02 18.66 12.67
C TRP A 245 -12.25 17.63 11.54
N PRO A 246 -11.99 16.33 11.74
CA PRO A 246 -12.25 15.31 10.74
C PRO A 246 -13.75 15.01 10.59
N ASP A 247 -14.18 14.69 9.36
CA ASP A 247 -15.51 14.19 9.06
C ASP A 247 -15.54 12.68 9.36
N PHE A 248 -16.13 12.28 10.49
CA PHE A 248 -16.16 10.87 10.89
C PHE A 248 -17.17 10.06 10.08
N SER A 249 -16.71 8.96 9.47
CA SER A 249 -17.56 8.01 8.73
C SER A 249 -18.37 7.10 9.64
N THR A 250 -17.94 6.94 10.90
CA THR A 250 -18.69 6.24 11.94
C THR A 250 -19.16 7.23 13.00
N LYS A 251 -20.25 6.90 13.70
CA LYS A 251 -20.79 7.78 14.75
C LYS A 251 -19.79 7.90 15.91
N ALA A 252 -19.03 8.98 15.89
CA ALA A 252 -18.15 9.40 16.97
C ALA A 252 -18.90 10.36 17.91
N THR A 253 -18.86 10.09 19.21
CA THR A 253 -19.49 10.95 20.22
C THR A 253 -18.61 11.07 21.44
N PRO A 254 -18.63 12.21 22.15
CA PRO A 254 -17.99 12.30 23.46
C PRO A 254 -18.72 11.40 24.47
N GLU A 255 -18.01 10.99 25.52
CA GLU A 255 -18.61 10.32 26.66
C GLU A 255 -19.53 11.24 27.45
N HIS A 256 -20.51 10.63 28.10
CA HIS A 256 -21.40 11.36 28.99
C HIS A 256 -20.63 11.95 30.17
N GLU A 257 -21.02 13.13 30.64
CA GLU A 257 -20.32 13.93 31.65
C GLU A 257 -19.87 13.11 32.87
N GLN A 258 -20.76 12.27 33.40
CA GLN A 258 -20.52 11.39 34.55
C GLN A 258 -19.36 10.39 34.36
N ARG A 259 -19.03 10.01 33.11
CA ARG A 259 -17.99 9.03 32.76
C ARG A 259 -16.75 9.65 32.11
N ARG A 260 -16.76 10.97 31.83
CA ARG A 260 -15.56 11.69 31.34
C ARG A 260 -14.37 11.55 32.29
N LYS A 261 -14.62 11.45 33.60
CA LYS A 261 -13.58 11.20 34.63
C LYS A 261 -12.77 9.91 34.40
N LEU A 262 -13.29 8.93 33.68
CA LEU A 262 -12.62 7.67 33.37
C LEU A 262 -11.68 7.78 32.16
N CYS A 263 -11.74 8.89 31.42
CA CYS A 263 -11.10 9.07 30.11
C CYS A 263 -9.84 9.95 30.17
N TRP A 264 -9.40 10.36 31.35
CA TRP A 264 -8.14 11.08 31.54
C TRP A 264 -6.98 10.09 31.56
N VAL A 265 -6.05 10.25 30.62
CA VAL A 265 -4.87 9.39 30.44
C VAL A 265 -3.64 10.25 30.22
N HIS A 266 -2.52 9.84 30.79
CA HIS A 266 -1.22 10.44 30.51
C HIS A 266 -0.81 10.18 29.05
N ASP A 267 -0.44 11.24 28.34
CA ASP A 267 0.07 11.20 26.97
C ASP A 267 1.57 11.52 26.99
N ASP A 268 2.40 10.49 26.80
CA ASP A 268 3.87 10.60 26.89
C ASP A 268 4.46 11.66 25.93
N VAL A 269 3.76 11.96 24.82
CA VAL A 269 4.21 12.96 23.84
C VAL A 269 3.96 14.38 24.32
N THR A 270 2.82 14.63 24.98
CA THR A 270 2.50 15.96 25.53
C THR A 270 3.05 16.14 26.95
N GLY A 271 3.38 15.03 27.62
CA GLY A 271 3.80 14.97 29.02
C GLY A 271 2.69 15.32 30.02
N LYS A 272 1.42 15.27 29.59
CA LYS A 272 0.26 15.74 30.38
C LYS A 272 -0.85 14.69 30.42
N GLU A 273 -1.73 14.85 31.40
CA GLU A 273 -3.02 14.18 31.41
C GLU A 273 -3.95 14.84 30.38
N GLU A 274 -4.35 14.07 29.38
CA GLU A 274 -5.22 14.50 28.29
C GLU A 274 -6.56 13.76 28.36
N LEU A 275 -7.61 14.38 27.84
CA LEU A 275 -8.95 13.81 27.85
C LEU A 275 -9.23 13.05 26.54
N PHE A 276 -9.50 11.75 26.65
CA PHE A 276 -9.84 10.84 25.55
C PHE A 276 -11.33 10.42 25.61
N ASP A 277 -12.22 11.41 25.71
CA ASP A 277 -13.65 11.18 25.91
C ASP A 277 -14.41 10.86 24.62
N TRP A 278 -13.86 11.16 23.45
CA TRP A 278 -14.44 10.76 22.18
C TRP A 278 -14.35 9.27 21.97
N HIS A 279 -15.42 8.68 21.45
CA HIS A 279 -15.42 7.27 21.10
C HIS A 279 -16.28 6.97 19.87
N THR A 280 -15.83 5.96 19.12
CA THR A 280 -16.66 5.22 18.16
C THR A 280 -16.97 3.85 18.72
N ARG A 281 -18.09 3.25 18.28
CA ARG A 281 -18.53 1.92 18.71
C ARG A 281 -18.28 0.93 17.58
N PHE A 282 -17.84 -0.26 17.95
CA PHE A 282 -17.90 -1.41 17.06
C PHE A 282 -18.89 -2.42 17.62
N ASN A 283 -19.79 -2.87 16.74
CA ASN A 283 -20.94 -3.68 17.10
C ASN A 283 -20.67 -5.13 16.66
N GLY A 284 -20.99 -6.08 17.51
CA GLY A 284 -20.84 -7.51 17.26
C GLY A 284 -21.32 -8.30 18.47
N VAL A 285 -20.97 -9.58 18.56
CA VAL A 285 -21.22 -10.41 19.76
C VAL A 285 -20.60 -9.77 21.01
N PHE A 286 -19.51 -9.00 20.85
CA PHE A 286 -18.89 -8.21 21.90
C PHE A 286 -18.96 -6.70 21.55
N PRO A 287 -19.89 -5.92 22.14
CA PRO A 287 -19.97 -4.48 21.89
C PRO A 287 -18.81 -3.77 22.55
N GLY A 288 -18.02 -3.07 21.74
CA GLY A 288 -16.84 -2.35 22.21
C GLY A 288 -16.75 -0.91 21.71
N ARG A 289 -15.71 -0.23 22.14
CA ARG A 289 -15.43 1.19 21.89
C ARG A 289 -13.95 1.39 21.62
N VAL A 290 -13.66 2.30 20.70
CA VAL A 290 -12.34 2.91 20.55
C VAL A 290 -12.43 4.30 21.18
N HIS A 291 -11.68 4.56 22.23
CA HIS A 291 -11.58 5.86 22.88
C HIS A 291 -10.37 6.64 22.37
N PHE A 292 -10.58 7.90 22.00
CA PHE A 292 -9.57 8.71 21.35
C PHE A 292 -9.72 10.21 21.66
N ARG A 293 -8.69 10.97 21.26
CA ARG A 293 -8.63 12.43 21.23
C ARG A 293 -8.28 12.86 19.81
N VAL A 294 -8.81 13.98 19.35
CA VAL A 294 -8.35 14.63 18.11
C VAL A 294 -7.31 15.68 18.47
N ASP A 295 -6.12 15.58 17.87
CA ASP A 295 -5.10 16.62 17.91
C ASP A 295 -5.15 17.40 16.58
N ALA A 296 -5.88 18.53 16.59
CA ALA A 296 -6.05 19.36 15.41
C ALA A 296 -4.77 20.08 14.97
N ALA A 297 -3.84 20.37 15.89
CA ALA A 297 -2.58 21.03 15.55
C ALA A 297 -1.69 20.09 14.71
N SER A 298 -1.61 18.82 15.13
CA SER A 298 -0.80 17.80 14.46
C SER A 298 -1.57 17.02 13.38
N ARG A 299 -2.90 17.21 13.29
CA ARG A 299 -3.82 16.45 12.45
C ARG A 299 -3.70 14.94 12.61
N VAL A 300 -3.71 14.51 13.86
CA VAL A 300 -3.69 13.10 14.22
C VAL A 300 -4.85 12.79 15.16
N ILE A 301 -5.31 11.55 15.11
CA ILE A 301 -6.19 11.00 16.14
C ILE A 301 -5.33 10.17 17.07
N VAL A 302 -5.42 10.45 18.36
CA VAL A 302 -4.66 9.76 19.40
C VAL A 302 -5.59 8.77 20.10
N VAL A 303 -5.31 7.48 19.96
CA VAL A 303 -6.10 6.38 20.52
C VAL A 303 -5.52 5.95 21.86
N ALA A 304 -6.35 5.99 22.90
CA ALA A 304 -5.93 5.65 24.27
C ALA A 304 -6.44 4.27 24.74
N TYR A 305 -7.55 3.79 24.17
CA TYR A 305 -8.15 2.53 24.62
C TYR A 305 -8.99 1.88 23.53
N ILE A 306 -8.95 0.56 23.48
CA ILE A 306 -9.86 -0.27 22.71
C ILE A 306 -10.42 -1.39 23.58
N GLY A 307 -11.72 -1.63 23.52
CA GLY A 307 -12.31 -2.74 24.26
C GLY A 307 -13.73 -2.49 24.70
N GLY A 308 -14.14 -3.14 25.78
CA GLY A 308 -15.48 -3.02 26.32
C GLY A 308 -15.81 -1.62 26.85
N LYS A 309 -17.05 -1.43 27.29
CA LYS A 309 -17.47 -0.19 27.94
C LYS A 309 -16.63 0.06 29.21
N LEU A 310 -16.01 1.23 29.32
CA LEU A 310 -15.21 1.60 30.49
C LEU A 310 -15.99 1.51 31.81
N THR A 311 -15.54 0.67 32.72
CA THR A 311 -16.03 0.57 34.11
C THR A 311 -15.07 1.23 35.11
N GLN A 312 -13.83 1.45 34.70
CA GLN A 312 -12.75 2.05 35.46
C GLN A 312 -11.95 3.01 34.58
N ARG A 313 -11.09 3.82 35.20
CA ARG A 313 -10.22 4.76 34.47
C ARG A 313 -9.32 3.98 33.52
N ILE A 314 -9.11 4.51 32.32
CA ILE A 314 -8.10 3.99 31.41
C ILE A 314 -6.74 4.15 32.11
N SER A 315 -6.09 3.03 32.44
CA SER A 315 -4.69 3.05 32.87
C SER A 315 -3.81 3.52 31.72
N GLY A 316 -2.70 4.18 32.05
CA GLY A 316 -1.55 4.21 31.15
C GLY A 316 -1.07 2.81 30.77
#